data_AF-A0A7X6C8G4-F1
#
_entry.id   AF-A0A7X6C8G4-F1
#
_cell.length_a   1.000
_cell.length_b   1.000
_cell.length_c   1.000
_cell.angle_alpha   90.00
_cell.angle_beta   90.00
_cell.angle_gamma   90.00
#
_symmetry.space_group_name_H-M   'P 1'
#
loop_
_entity.id
_entity.type
_entity.pdbx_description
1 polymer ?
#
loop_
_entity_poly.entity_id
_entity_poly.type
_entity_poly.pdbx_seq_one_letter_code
_entity_poly.pdbx_strand_id
1 'polypeptide(L)'
;MAPIRRANRKYWRPIVDRPIDCQMVKCTIADNGAGINEQQRESLFELYVQDPNSRPLTGLGLGLYLSKQIVKAHGGEIGFETTPGGGSTFWFCLPVLEI
;
A
#
# COMPACT_ATOMS: atom_id res chain seq x y z
N MET A 1 -7.24 -22.38 -13.66
CA MET A 1 -7.03 -22.38 -12.19
C MET A 1 -7.85 -21.24 -11.62
N ALA A 2 -8.92 -21.55 -10.89
CA ALA A 2 -9.84 -20.56 -10.32
C ALA A 2 -9.34 -20.09 -8.94
N PRO A 3 -9.50 -18.81 -8.56
CA PRO A 3 -9.05 -18.33 -7.26
C PRO A 3 -10.01 -18.80 -6.16
N ILE A 4 -9.40 -19.19 -5.04
CA ILE A 4 -10.07 -19.66 -3.83
C ILE A 4 -10.88 -18.50 -3.23
N ARG A 5 -12.21 -18.58 -3.32
CA ARG A 5 -13.13 -17.81 -2.47
C ARG A 5 -13.25 -18.51 -1.12
N ARG A 6 -12.93 -17.83 -0.02
CA ARG A 6 -13.72 -17.88 1.23
C ARG A 6 -13.28 -16.84 2.28
N ALA A 7 -14.30 -16.08 2.69
CA ALA A 7 -14.67 -15.70 4.06
C ALA A 7 -13.72 -14.85 4.93
N ASN A 8 -14.06 -13.56 4.99
CA ASN A 8 -14.44 -12.83 6.22
C ASN A 8 -13.58 -13.10 7.48
N ARG A 9 -12.34 -12.63 7.47
CA ARG A 9 -11.54 -12.43 8.69
C ARG A 9 -10.65 -11.21 8.52
N LYS A 10 -10.77 -10.29 9.46
CA LYS A 10 -10.11 -8.97 9.56
C LYS A 10 -8.60 -9.10 9.82
N TYR A 11 -7.89 -9.77 8.93
CA TYR A 11 -6.43 -9.92 8.99
C TYR A 11 -5.83 -9.47 7.66
N TRP A 12 -5.14 -8.36 7.72
CA TRP A 12 -4.23 -7.86 6.70
C TRP A 12 -3.24 -8.97 6.35
N ARG A 13 -3.21 -9.42 5.09
CA ARG A 13 -2.21 -10.38 4.62
C ARG A 13 -1.38 -9.67 3.57
N PRO A 14 -0.09 -9.37 3.85
CA PRO A 14 0.76 -8.89 2.79
C PRO A 14 0.90 -10.00 1.74
N ILE A 15 0.52 -9.75 0.49
CA ILE A 15 0.83 -10.67 -0.60
C ILE A 15 2.25 -10.32 -1.04
N VAL A 16 3.16 -11.28 -0.88
CA VAL A 16 4.56 -11.16 -1.29
C VAL A 16 4.72 -11.87 -2.63
N ASP A 17 4.77 -11.10 -3.71
CA ASP A 17 5.05 -11.61 -5.05
C ASP A 17 6.53 -11.34 -5.38
N ARG A 18 7.30 -12.35 -5.84
CA ARG A 18 8.55 -12.13 -6.61
C ARG A 18 8.20 -12.32 -8.10
N PRO A 19 8.74 -11.57 -9.09
CA PRO A 19 10.08 -10.95 -9.14
C PRO A 19 10.21 -9.54 -9.80
N ILE A 20 11.19 -8.71 -9.41
CA ILE A 20 11.78 -7.64 -10.25
C ILE A 20 13.28 -7.60 -9.92
N ASP A 21 14.08 -8.29 -10.75
CA ASP A 21 15.47 -8.72 -10.50
C ASP A 21 15.66 -9.54 -9.21
N CYS A 22 16.66 -10.43 -9.18
CA CYS A 22 16.85 -11.44 -8.11
C CYS A 22 17.09 -10.89 -6.69
N GLN A 23 16.97 -9.57 -6.47
CA GLN A 23 17.37 -8.87 -5.26
C GLN A 23 16.25 -8.04 -4.61
N MET A 24 14.97 -8.17 -4.98
CA MET A 24 13.89 -7.37 -4.36
C MET A 24 12.74 -8.24 -3.83
N VAL A 25 12.16 -7.84 -2.69
CA VAL A 25 10.91 -8.38 -2.12
C VAL A 25 9.81 -7.33 -2.22
N LYS A 26 8.72 -7.64 -2.93
CA LYS A 26 7.51 -6.81 -2.99
C LYS A 26 6.53 -7.26 -1.91
N CYS A 27 6.05 -6.34 -1.11
CA CYS A 27 4.96 -6.54 -0.15
C CYS A 27 3.75 -5.72 -0.64
N THR A 28 2.60 -6.36 -0.77
CA THR A 28 1.36 -5.69 -1.20
C THR A 28 0.27 -5.81 -0.15
N ILE A 29 -0.60 -4.82 -0.10
CA ILE A 29 -1.53 -4.56 0.97
C ILE A 29 -2.85 -4.16 0.33
N ALA A 30 -3.85 -5.03 0.36
CA ALA A 30 -5.17 -4.71 -0.18
C ALA A 30 -6.17 -4.39 0.94
N ASP A 31 -6.95 -3.32 0.73
CA ASP A 31 -8.15 -3.00 1.52
C ASP A 31 -9.42 -3.05 0.64
N ASN A 32 -10.58 -3.01 1.30
CA ASN A 32 -11.90 -3.04 0.68
C ASN A 32 -12.72 -1.77 1.00
N GLY A 33 -12.04 -0.65 1.26
CA GLY A 33 -12.65 0.65 1.56
C GLY A 33 -13.26 1.34 0.33
N ALA A 34 -13.57 2.63 0.45
CA ALA A 34 -14.15 3.42 -0.64
C ALA A 34 -13.18 3.65 -1.82
N GLY A 35 -11.90 3.35 -1.63
CA GLY A 35 -10.83 3.66 -2.57
C GLY A 35 -10.34 5.10 -2.44
N ILE A 36 -9.36 5.47 -3.27
CA ILE A 36 -8.73 6.80 -3.28
C ILE A 36 -9.24 7.60 -4.46
N ASN A 37 -9.71 8.83 -4.19
CA ASN A 37 -10.16 9.74 -5.22
C ASN A 37 -9.00 10.17 -6.14
N GLU A 38 -9.27 10.33 -7.42
CA GLU A 38 -8.30 10.67 -8.46
C GLU A 38 -7.49 11.93 -8.13
N GLN A 39 -8.13 12.97 -7.58
CA GLN A 39 -7.43 14.20 -7.18
C GLN A 39 -6.49 14.01 -5.97
N GLN A 40 -6.65 12.96 -5.18
CA GLN A 40 -5.80 12.66 -4.03
C GLN A 40 -4.62 11.75 -4.39
N ARG A 41 -4.64 11.12 -5.57
CA ARG A 41 -3.63 10.12 -5.96
C ARG A 41 -2.23 10.71 -6.08
N GLU A 42 -2.13 11.92 -6.63
CA GLU A 42 -0.85 12.61 -6.85
C GLU A 42 -0.20 13.03 -5.54
N SER A 43 -0.99 13.48 -4.56
CA SER A 43 -0.51 13.95 -3.27
C SER A 43 -0.54 12.89 -2.17
N LEU A 44 -0.95 11.65 -2.47
CA LEU A 44 -1.19 10.59 -1.47
C LEU A 44 -0.02 10.32 -0.51
N PHE A 45 1.21 10.56 -0.96
CA PHE A 45 2.43 10.38 -0.17
C PHE A 45 3.08 11.70 0.27
N GLU A 46 2.36 12.81 0.18
CA GLU A 46 2.78 14.12 0.67
C GLU A 46 2.40 14.32 2.14
N LEU A 47 2.99 15.34 2.76
CA LEU A 47 2.72 15.69 4.15
C LEU A 47 1.30 16.23 4.31
N TYR A 48 0.64 15.82 5.41
CA TYR A 48 -0.66 16.32 5.85
C TYR A 48 -1.84 16.01 4.93
N VAL A 49 -1.70 15.05 4.02
CA VAL A 49 -2.83 14.62 3.18
C VAL A 49 -3.78 13.74 4.00
N GLN A 50 -5.03 14.20 4.09
CA GLN A 50 -6.14 13.50 4.74
C GLN A 50 -7.29 13.34 3.75
N ASP A 51 -8.01 12.23 3.86
CA ASP A 51 -9.27 12.07 3.14
C ASP A 51 -10.38 12.82 3.89
N PRO A 52 -11.01 13.86 3.31
CA PRO A 52 -12.10 14.60 3.93
C PRO A 52 -13.34 13.72 4.18
N ASN A 53 -13.45 12.57 3.52
CA ASN A 53 -14.55 11.61 3.72
C ASN A 53 -14.20 10.48 4.70
N SER A 54 -12.96 10.42 5.19
CA SER A 54 -12.61 9.46 6.21
C SER A 54 -13.36 9.80 7.51
N ARG A 55 -13.94 8.78 8.17
CA ARG A 55 -14.40 8.93 9.56
C ARG A 55 -13.27 9.59 10.34
N PRO A 56 -13.53 10.54 11.27
CA PRO A 56 -12.49 11.31 11.95
C PRO A 56 -11.51 10.36 12.65
N LEU A 57 -10.50 9.95 11.89
CA LEU A 57 -9.36 9.18 12.31
C LEU A 57 -8.41 10.27 12.76
N THR A 58 -8.22 10.34 14.07
CA THR A 58 -7.30 11.22 14.77
C THR A 58 -5.86 10.94 14.34
N GLY A 59 -5.50 11.33 13.11
CA GLY A 59 -4.18 11.12 12.53
C GLY A 59 -3.80 12.28 11.64
N LEU A 60 -2.60 12.82 11.82
CA LEU A 60 -2.09 14.02 11.13
C LEU A 60 -1.83 13.83 9.61
N GLY A 61 -2.31 12.74 8.99
CA GLY A 61 -2.01 12.43 7.58
C GLY A 61 -0.53 12.09 7.34
N LEU A 62 0.22 11.68 8.37
CA LEU A 62 1.67 11.47 8.27
C LEU A 62 2.07 10.04 7.90
N GLY A 63 1.15 9.07 8.00
CA GLY A 63 1.49 7.64 7.89
C GLY A 63 2.10 7.26 6.54
N LEU A 64 1.49 7.67 5.44
CA LEU A 64 1.96 7.36 4.09
C LEU A 64 3.24 8.12 3.73
N TYR A 65 3.34 9.38 4.14
CA TYR A 65 4.58 10.15 4.01
C TYR A 65 5.75 9.45 4.71
N LEU A 66 5.59 9.08 5.98
CA LEU A 66 6.62 8.38 6.75
C LEU A 66 6.96 7.03 6.13
N SER A 67 5.96 6.28 5.68
CA SER A 67 6.16 5.00 4.99
C SER A 67 7.04 5.18 3.74
N LYS A 68 6.80 6.23 2.95
CA LYS A 68 7.65 6.57 1.79
C LYS A 68 9.07 6.93 2.19
N GLN A 69 9.25 7.72 3.26
CA GLN A 69 10.60 8.04 3.74
C GLN A 69 11.36 6.79 4.21
N ILE A 70 10.70 5.92 4.98
CA ILE A 70 11.29 4.67 5.47
C ILE A 70 11.67 3.76 4.30
N VAL A 71 10.75 3.50 3.37
CA VAL A 71 11.02 2.62 2.22
C VAL A 71 12.15 3.17 1.36
N LYS A 72 12.16 4.48 1.07
CA LYS A 72 13.26 5.11 0.31
C LYS A 72 14.59 5.03 1.03
N ALA A 73 14.62 5.23 2.34
CA ALA A 73 15.85 5.13 3.14
C ALA A 73 16.47 3.72 3.09
N HIS A 74 15.66 2.68 2.83
CA HIS A 74 16.10 1.31 2.65
C HIS A 74 16.38 0.95 1.18
N GLY A 75 16.45 1.93 0.26
CA GLY A 75 16.70 1.69 -1.16
C GLY A 75 15.52 1.06 -1.90
N GLY A 76 14.32 1.16 -1.33
CA GLY A 76 13.10 0.59 -1.88
C GLY A 76 12.22 1.58 -2.62
N GLU A 77 11.10 1.05 -3.11
CA GLU A 77 10.05 1.81 -3.79
C GLU A 77 8.69 1.55 -3.13
N ILE A 78 7.79 2.54 -3.12
CA ILE A 78 6.44 2.43 -2.58
C ILE A 78 5.45 3.04 -3.56
N GLY A 79 4.26 2.46 -3.64
CA GLY A 79 3.18 2.96 -4.47
C GLY A 79 1.83 2.43 -4.05
N PHE A 80 0.83 2.70 -4.88
CA PHE A 80 -0.49 2.12 -4.74
C PHE A 80 -1.08 1.85 -6.12
N GLU A 81 -2.07 0.96 -6.16
CA GLU A 81 -2.87 0.60 -7.33
C GLU A 81 -4.36 0.64 -6.93
N THR A 82 -5.22 1.04 -7.85
CA THR A 82 -6.67 0.99 -7.65
C THR A 82 -7.17 -0.45 -7.84
N THR A 83 -7.99 -0.91 -6.91
CA THR A 83 -8.56 -2.27 -6.98
C THR A 83 -9.91 -2.24 -7.71
N PRO A 84 -10.12 -3.08 -8.76
CA PRO A 84 -11.42 -3.19 -9.42
C PRO A 84 -12.52 -3.58 -8.42
N GLY A 85 -13.59 -2.78 -8.33
CA GLY A 85 -14.70 -3.00 -7.40
C GLY A 85 -14.60 -2.24 -6.08
N GLY A 86 -13.62 -1.36 -5.91
CA GLY A 86 -13.43 -0.52 -4.72
C GLY A 86 -12.22 -0.94 -3.88
N GLY A 87 -11.83 -0.08 -2.93
CA GLY A 87 -10.64 -0.27 -2.09
C GLY A 87 -9.36 0.22 -2.75
N SER A 88 -8.22 -0.05 -2.11
CA SER A 88 -6.91 0.30 -2.63
C SER A 88 -5.89 -0.79 -2.33
N THR A 89 -4.89 -0.91 -3.18
CA THR A 89 -3.77 -1.84 -2.96
C THR A 89 -2.48 -1.04 -2.84
N PHE A 90 -1.96 -0.89 -1.63
CA PHE A 90 -0.64 -0.29 -1.41
C PHE A 90 0.44 -1.35 -1.61
N TRP A 91 1.61 -0.95 -2.06
CA TRP A 91 2.74 -1.87 -2.20
C TRP A 91 4.05 -1.17 -1.93
N PHE A 92 5.04 -1.94 -1.49
CA PHE A 92 6.42 -1.49 -1.46
C PHE A 92 7.37 -2.63 -1.81
N CYS A 93 8.55 -2.29 -2.34
CA CYS A 93 9.63 -3.20 -2.65
C CYS A 93 10.86 -2.83 -1.83
N LEU A 94 11.55 -3.82 -1.27
CA LEU A 94 12.84 -3.62 -0.58
C LEU A 94 13.91 -4.54 -1.16
N PRO A 95 15.18 -4.10 -1.18
CA PRO A 95 16.31 -4.96 -1.50
C PRO A 95 16.45 -6.13 -0.51
N VAL A 96 16.83 -7.29 -1.04
CA VAL A 96 17.19 -8.49 -0.30
C VAL A 96 18.70 -8.63 -0.37
N LEU A 97 19.35 -8.61 0.79
CA LEU A 97 20.76 -8.98 0.89
C LEU A 97 20.86 -10.51 0.89
N GLU A 98 21.65 -11.08 -0.02
CA GLU A 98 22.16 -12.44 0.15
C GLU A 98 23.22 -12.38 1.28
N ILE A 99 22.99 -13.17 2.34
CA ILE A 99 23.88 -13.29 3.51
C ILE A 99 24.64 -14.61 3.41
#